data_AF-A0A7V1XJT5-F1
#
_entry.id   AF-A0A7V1XJT5-F1
#
_cell.length_a   1.000
_cell.length_b   1.000
_cell.length_c   1.000
_cell.angle_alpha   90.00
_cell.angle_beta   90.00
_cell.angle_gamma   90.00
#
_symmetry.space_group_name_H-M   'P 1'
#
loop_
_entity.id
_entity.type
_entity.pdbx_description
1 polymer ?
#
loop_
_entity_poly.entity_id
_entity_poly.type
_entity_poly.pdbx_seq_one_letter_code
_entity_poly.pdbx_strand_id
1 'polypeptide(L)'
;MLNFLCTTLSNKQLCRCNLHIYIGGSMKTLLLAVALFVVSFVYASPDTPPHGPFKLQLLDELKLTDEQQEQFKKISFDVQKKQIELRSKLATARLELRRLMDADTPDKAAIEKKFNEIAATQTAMKMNRYNGWLEKNKVLTPEQQKIWKKALFHHLNAPRKHLRALHDGMPARMNRHPMMRRNQP
;
A
#
# COMPACT_ATOMS: atom_id res chain seq x y z
N MET A 1 -18.95 -52.06 -57.39
CA MET A 1 -19.58 -53.37 -57.63
C MET A 1 -19.03 -54.37 -56.63
N LEU A 2 -19.90 -55.27 -56.16
CA LEU A 2 -19.70 -56.41 -55.24
C LEU A 2 -19.56 -56.04 -53.75
N ASN A 3 -20.63 -56.07 -52.94
CA ASN A 3 -21.44 -57.21 -52.42
C ASN A 3 -20.72 -57.91 -51.24
N PHE A 4 -21.24 -57.71 -50.01
CA PHE A 4 -22.07 -58.66 -49.22
C PHE A 4 -21.17 -59.72 -48.52
N LEU A 5 -21.36 -60.27 -47.31
CA LEU A 5 -22.40 -60.33 -46.27
C LEU A 5 -21.74 -60.99 -45.04
N CYS A 6 -22.46 -61.02 -43.92
CA CYS A 6 -22.24 -61.88 -42.74
C CYS A 6 -21.05 -61.50 -41.84
N THR A 7 -21.16 -61.40 -40.51
CA THR A 7 -22.16 -61.99 -39.62
C THR A 7 -22.24 -61.17 -38.34
N THR A 8 -23.44 -61.14 -37.79
CA THR A 8 -23.90 -60.47 -36.58
C THR A 8 -23.24 -60.92 -35.28
N LEU A 9 -23.13 -59.93 -34.39
CA LEU A 9 -23.25 -59.97 -32.92
C LEU A 9 -22.13 -60.59 -32.05
N SER A 10 -21.44 -59.64 -31.38
CA SER A 10 -21.23 -59.59 -29.93
C SER A 10 -20.25 -60.59 -29.30
N ASN A 11 -19.01 -60.17 -29.04
CA ASN A 11 -18.68 -59.48 -27.78
C ASN A 11 -17.20 -59.00 -27.77
N LYS A 12 -17.03 -57.73 -27.39
CA LYS A 12 -15.78 -57.08 -26.89
C LYS A 12 -14.66 -56.76 -27.90
N GLN A 13 -14.90 -55.64 -28.58
CA GLN A 13 -13.98 -54.55 -28.92
C GLN A 13 -12.49 -54.71 -28.55
N LEU A 14 -11.66 -54.86 -29.57
CA LEU A 14 -10.32 -54.26 -29.66
C LEU A 14 -10.00 -53.99 -31.14
N CYS A 15 -10.73 -53.06 -31.77
CA CYS A 15 -10.28 -52.46 -33.03
C CYS A 15 -9.17 -51.46 -32.71
N ARG A 16 -7.94 -51.86 -33.00
CA ARG A 16 -6.79 -50.98 -33.19
C ARG A 16 -7.14 -49.95 -34.27
N CYS A 17 -7.53 -48.75 -33.85
CA CYS A 17 -7.44 -47.55 -34.69
C CYS A 17 -6.16 -46.81 -34.32
N ASN A 18 -5.22 -46.82 -35.25
CA ASN A 18 -4.04 -45.99 -35.25
C ASN A 18 -4.48 -44.52 -35.18
N LEU A 19 -4.17 -43.83 -34.07
CA LEU A 19 -4.12 -42.38 -34.05
C LEU A 19 -2.70 -41.98 -33.69
N HIS A 20 -1.90 -41.78 -34.74
CA HIS A 20 -0.56 -41.22 -34.65
C HIS A 20 -0.69 -39.79 -34.09
N ILE A 21 -0.46 -39.61 -32.79
CA ILE A 21 -0.26 -38.29 -32.21
C ILE A 21 1.11 -37.82 -32.68
N TYR A 22 1.09 -36.89 -33.63
CA TYR A 22 2.27 -36.25 -34.20
C TYR A 22 2.91 -35.32 -33.17
N ILE A 23 3.76 -35.83 -32.29
CA ILE A 23 4.63 -35.01 -31.42
C ILE A 23 5.78 -34.50 -32.28
N GLY A 24 5.50 -33.49 -33.11
CA GLY A 24 6.44 -32.86 -34.03
C GLY A 24 6.72 -31.39 -33.70
N GLY A 25 6.64 -30.99 -32.43
CA GLY A 25 6.93 -29.62 -31.98
C GLY A 25 8.36 -29.48 -31.51
N SER A 26 9.18 -28.71 -32.23
CA SER A 26 10.55 -28.34 -31.85
C SER A 26 10.59 -27.78 -30.42
N MET A 27 11.58 -28.14 -29.61
CA MET A 27 11.77 -27.62 -28.24
C MET A 27 11.74 -26.08 -28.16
N LYS A 28 11.98 -25.39 -29.29
CA LYS A 28 11.86 -23.94 -29.46
C LYS A 28 10.42 -23.41 -29.41
N THR A 29 9.42 -24.17 -29.89
CA THR A 29 8.00 -23.78 -29.79
C THR A 29 7.46 -23.94 -28.37
N LEU A 30 8.02 -24.88 -27.58
CA LEU A 30 7.67 -25.04 -26.17
C LEU A 30 8.23 -23.88 -25.31
N LEU A 31 9.43 -23.40 -25.62
CA LEU A 31 10.05 -22.25 -24.93
C LEU A 31 9.36 -20.92 -25.23
N LEU A 32 8.82 -20.73 -26.44
CA LEU A 32 8.05 -19.54 -26.82
C LEU A 32 6.70 -19.45 -26.11
N ALA A 33 6.04 -20.60 -25.88
CA ALA A 33 4.77 -20.66 -25.15
C ALA A 33 4.94 -20.35 -23.65
N VAL A 34 6.06 -20.76 -23.04
CA VAL A 34 6.36 -20.46 -21.63
C VAL A 34 6.74 -18.98 -21.45
N ALA A 35 7.47 -18.37 -22.38
CA ALA A 35 7.82 -16.95 -22.33
C ALA A 35 6.59 -16.03 -22.40
N LEU A 36 5.53 -16.42 -23.12
CA LEU A 36 4.28 -15.66 -23.18
C LEU A 36 3.41 -15.79 -21.93
N PHE A 37 3.62 -16.80 -21.08
CA PHE A 37 2.80 -17.02 -19.88
C PHE A 37 3.32 -16.26 -18.64
N VAL A 38 4.61 -15.88 -18.62
CA VAL A 38 5.22 -15.20 -17.47
C VAL A 38 4.93 -13.68 -17.47
N VAL A 39 4.54 -13.08 -18.59
CA VAL A 39 4.22 -11.65 -18.69
C VAL A 39 2.92 -11.28 -17.95
N SER A 40 1.99 -12.23 -17.78
CA SER A 40 0.66 -11.95 -17.23
C SER A 40 0.58 -11.94 -15.70
N PHE A 41 1.60 -12.40 -14.96
CA PHE A 41 1.55 -12.48 -13.49
C PHE A 41 2.22 -11.30 -12.76
N VAL A 42 2.84 -10.36 -13.46
CA VAL A 42 3.56 -9.22 -12.84
C VAL A 42 2.67 -8.01 -12.52
N TYR A 43 1.40 -8.00 -12.96
CA TYR A 43 0.47 -6.89 -12.71
C TYR A 43 -0.70 -7.28 -11.82
N ALA A 44 -0.44 -7.69 -10.57
CA ALA A 44 -1.51 -7.75 -9.59
C ALA A 44 -1.00 -7.44 -8.19
N SER A 45 -0.91 -6.14 -7.87
CA SER A 45 -1.05 -5.64 -6.50
C SER A 45 -1.29 -4.13 -6.50
N PRO A 46 -2.54 -3.63 -6.45
CA PRO A 46 -2.81 -2.36 -5.83
C PRO A 46 -3.36 -2.63 -4.43
N ASP A 47 -2.49 -3.00 -3.49
CA ASP A 47 -2.75 -2.75 -2.06
C ASP A 47 -2.58 -1.23 -1.80
N THR A 48 -3.36 -0.42 -2.50
CA THR A 48 -3.52 0.99 -2.18
C THR A 48 -4.54 1.08 -1.05
N PRO A 49 -4.13 1.42 0.19
CA PRO A 49 -5.08 1.60 1.28
C PRO A 49 -6.13 2.64 0.85
N PRO A 50 -7.43 2.41 1.11
CA PRO A 50 -8.51 3.23 0.56
C PRO A 50 -8.27 4.68 0.94
N HIS A 51 -7.88 5.48 -0.05
CA HIS A 51 -7.84 6.91 0.09
C HIS A 51 -9.29 7.36 0.25
N GLY A 52 -9.61 8.08 1.33
CA GLY A 52 -10.97 8.57 1.55
C GLY A 52 -11.52 9.31 0.32
N PRO A 53 -12.84 9.36 0.13
CA PRO A 53 -13.49 9.70 -1.15
C PRO A 53 -13.03 11.05 -1.73
N PHE A 54 -12.66 11.99 -0.86
CA PHE A 54 -12.23 13.32 -1.25
C PHE A 54 -10.86 13.38 -1.95
N LYS A 55 -9.92 12.47 -1.63
CA LYS A 55 -8.55 12.53 -2.17
C LYS A 55 -8.47 12.02 -3.62
N LEU A 56 -9.34 11.08 -3.99
CA LEU A 56 -9.43 10.55 -5.35
C LEU A 56 -10.11 11.57 -6.28
N GLN A 57 -11.25 12.12 -5.86
CA GLN A 57 -12.00 13.13 -6.62
C GLN A 57 -11.15 14.35 -7.01
N LEU A 58 -10.34 14.86 -6.08
CA LEU A 58 -9.50 16.02 -6.36
C LEU A 58 -8.38 15.71 -7.37
N LEU A 59 -7.78 14.52 -7.32
CA LEU A 59 -6.72 14.16 -8.28
C LEU A 59 -7.29 14.01 -9.70
N ASP A 60 -8.52 13.49 -9.81
CA ASP A 60 -9.23 13.36 -11.09
C ASP A 60 -9.58 14.75 -11.67
N GLU A 61 -9.95 15.72 -10.82
CA GLU A 61 -10.22 17.10 -11.22
C GLU A 61 -8.98 17.85 -11.75
N LEU A 62 -7.78 17.49 -11.30
CA LEU A 62 -6.54 18.16 -11.74
C LEU A 62 -6.18 17.87 -13.20
N LYS A 63 -6.69 16.78 -13.79
CA LYS A 63 -6.40 16.36 -15.19
C LYS A 63 -4.92 16.51 -15.55
N LEU A 64 -4.07 15.80 -14.81
CA LEU A 64 -2.60 15.88 -14.96
C LEU A 64 -2.14 15.27 -16.30
N THR A 65 -1.17 15.92 -16.96
CA THR A 65 -0.45 15.30 -18.09
C THR A 65 0.41 14.13 -17.63
N ASP A 66 0.82 13.26 -18.55
CA ASP A 66 1.63 12.08 -18.23
C ASP A 66 2.97 12.49 -17.58
N GLU A 67 3.59 13.57 -18.04
CA GLU A 67 4.82 14.11 -17.47
C GLU A 67 4.60 14.64 -16.04
N GLN A 68 3.49 15.36 -15.80
CA GLN A 68 3.13 15.83 -14.46
C GLN A 68 2.87 14.65 -13.50
N GLN A 69 2.23 13.58 -13.99
CA GLN A 69 1.99 12.37 -13.21
C GLN A 69 3.29 11.68 -12.82
N GLU A 70 4.25 11.56 -13.74
CA GLU A 70 5.56 10.98 -13.45
C GLU A 70 6.30 11.79 -12.38
N GLN A 71 6.31 13.13 -12.49
CA GLN A 71 6.88 14.01 -11.48
C GLN A 71 6.18 13.85 -10.12
N PHE A 72 4.86 13.72 -10.10
CA PHE A 72 4.09 13.45 -8.89
C PHE A 72 4.46 12.12 -8.25
N LYS A 73 4.67 11.06 -9.05
CA LYS A 73 5.11 9.74 -8.56
C LYS A 73 6.49 9.84 -7.92
N LYS A 74 7.45 10.49 -8.58
CA LYS A 74 8.80 10.71 -8.04
C LYS A 74 8.79 11.47 -6.72
N ILE A 75 8.10 12.62 -6.67
CA ILE A 75 7.97 13.41 -5.44
C ILE A 75 7.30 12.57 -4.33
N SER A 76 6.27 11.81 -4.66
CA SER A 76 5.58 10.94 -3.70
C SER A 76 6.50 9.84 -3.18
N PHE A 77 7.34 9.26 -4.02
CA PHE A 77 8.31 8.25 -3.64
C PHE A 77 9.34 8.83 -2.66
N ASP A 78 9.94 9.98 -2.98
CA ASP A 78 10.96 10.61 -2.14
C ASP A 78 10.41 11.02 -0.77
N VAL A 79 9.20 11.60 -0.75
CA VAL A 79 8.50 11.94 0.50
C VAL A 79 8.24 10.68 1.32
N GLN A 80 7.78 9.59 0.71
CA GLN A 80 7.50 8.33 1.40
C GLN A 80 8.77 7.69 1.96
N LYS A 81 9.84 7.63 1.17
CA LYS A 81 11.15 7.15 1.61
C LYS A 81 11.60 7.90 2.86
N LYS A 82 11.59 9.24 2.79
CA LYS A 82 11.96 10.08 3.94
C LYS A 82 11.04 9.89 5.14
N GLN A 83 9.75 9.68 4.88
CA GLN A 83 8.76 9.44 5.91
C GLN A 83 9.02 8.13 6.67
N ILE A 84 9.48 7.08 5.98
CA ILE A 84 9.87 5.79 6.56
C ILE A 84 11.10 5.97 7.46
N GLU A 85 12.14 6.63 6.98
CA GLU A 85 13.34 6.93 7.77
C GLU A 85 12.98 7.67 9.07
N LEU A 86 12.16 8.72 8.98
CA LEU A 86 11.74 9.50 10.13
C LEU A 86 10.87 8.70 11.11
N ARG A 87 10.00 7.82 10.61
CA ARG A 87 9.21 6.91 11.46
C ARG A 87 10.11 5.95 12.23
N SER A 88 11.14 5.41 11.58
CA SER A 88 12.12 4.55 12.24
C SER A 88 12.82 5.30 13.37
N LYS A 89 13.35 6.49 13.10
CA LYS A 89 13.99 7.35 14.12
C LYS A 89 13.06 7.64 15.30
N LEU A 90 11.80 7.98 15.01
CA LEU A 90 10.79 8.25 16.03
C LEU A 90 10.50 7.01 16.89
N ALA A 91 10.43 5.82 16.28
CA ALA A 91 10.20 4.58 17.00
C ALA A 91 11.36 4.25 17.94
N THR A 92 12.60 4.36 17.45
CA THR A 92 13.82 4.17 18.26
C THR A 92 13.88 5.15 19.43
N ALA A 93 13.68 6.45 19.19
CA ALA A 93 13.73 7.46 20.24
C ALA A 93 12.67 7.23 21.34
N ARG A 94 11.48 6.74 20.97
CA ARG A 94 10.43 6.36 21.93
C ARG A 94 10.78 5.11 22.73
N LEU A 95 11.41 4.11 22.10
CA LEU A 95 11.88 2.91 22.80
C LEU A 95 12.97 3.26 23.82
N GLU A 96 13.93 4.10 23.42
CA GLU A 96 15.00 4.58 24.29
C GLU A 96 14.46 5.45 25.44
N LEU A 97 13.50 6.32 25.17
CA LEU A 97 12.81 7.10 26.20
C LEU A 97 12.15 6.17 27.23
N ARG A 98 11.44 5.12 26.78
CA ARG A 98 10.84 4.14 27.69
C ARG A 98 11.90 3.49 28.58
N ARG A 99 13.02 3.05 28.00
CA ARG A 99 14.13 2.46 28.75
C ARG A 99 14.72 3.41 29.80
N LEU A 100 14.84 4.71 29.49
CA LEU A 100 15.33 5.71 30.45
C LEU A 100 14.34 5.96 31.60
N MET A 101 13.04 5.86 31.32
CA MET A 101 12.00 6.02 32.35
C MET A 101 11.86 4.78 33.25
N ASP A 102 12.17 3.59 32.73
CA ASP A 102 12.12 2.32 33.48
C ASP A 102 13.37 2.09 34.37
N ALA A 103 14.37 2.97 34.33
CA ALA A 103 15.58 2.85 35.13
C ALA A 103 15.32 3.15 36.62
N ASP A 104 16.02 2.46 37.53
CA ASP A 104 15.87 2.62 38.99
C ASP A 104 16.10 4.08 39.45
N THR A 105 17.04 4.78 38.80
CA THR A 105 17.28 6.21 38.97
C THR A 105 17.21 6.92 37.62
N PRO A 106 16.05 7.48 37.23
CA PRO A 106 15.88 8.15 35.95
C PRO A 106 16.77 9.39 35.79
N ASP A 107 17.55 9.44 34.71
CA ASP A 107 18.33 10.63 34.33
C ASP A 107 17.42 11.64 33.62
N LYS A 108 17.07 12.71 34.35
CA LYS A 108 16.22 13.79 33.86
C LYS A 108 16.77 14.44 32.58
N ALA A 109 18.08 14.68 32.49
CA ALA A 109 18.68 15.36 31.35
C ALA A 109 18.63 14.49 30.09
N ALA A 110 18.89 13.18 30.24
CA ALA A 110 18.76 12.23 29.14
C ALA A 110 17.30 12.10 28.66
N ILE A 111 16.33 12.12 29.58
CA ILE A 111 14.89 12.08 29.26
C ILE A 111 14.46 13.34 28.50
N GLU A 112 14.83 14.53 28.97
CA GLU A 112 14.53 15.81 28.30
C GLU A 112 15.11 15.84 26.87
N LYS A 113 16.34 15.35 26.70
CA LYS A 113 16.95 15.21 25.37
C LYS A 113 16.11 14.32 24.45
N LYS A 114 15.62 13.17 24.94
CA LYS A 114 14.77 12.27 24.14
C LYS A 114 13.42 12.89 23.79
N PHE A 115 12.81 13.68 24.69
CA PHE A 115 11.60 14.44 24.35
C PHE A 115 11.84 15.43 23.21
N ASN A 116 12.95 16.17 23.27
CA ASN A 116 13.33 17.12 22.23
C ASN A 116 13.59 16.43 20.88
N GLU A 117 14.30 15.29 20.88
CA GLU A 117 14.52 14.48 19.68
C GLU A 117 13.21 13.97 19.06
N ILE A 118 12.28 13.51 19.89
CA ILE A 118 10.93 13.08 19.47
C ILE A 118 10.16 14.25 18.85
N ALA A 119 10.14 15.41 19.50
CA ALA A 119 9.45 16.60 19.02
C ALA A 119 10.04 17.08 17.68
N ALA A 120 11.36 17.17 17.58
CA ALA A 120 12.05 17.53 16.35
C ALA A 120 11.74 16.55 15.20
N THR A 121 11.75 15.24 15.49
CA THR A 121 11.44 14.22 14.47
C THR A 121 9.98 14.32 14.00
N GLN A 122 9.04 14.54 14.91
CA GLN A 122 7.63 14.75 14.55
C GLN A 122 7.44 16.00 13.68
N THR A 123 8.13 17.10 14.00
CA THR A 123 8.14 18.31 13.18
C THR A 123 8.72 18.04 11.81
N ALA A 124 9.85 17.35 11.72
CA ALA A 124 10.46 16.96 10.44
C ALA A 124 9.51 16.12 9.58
N MET A 125 8.72 15.22 10.18
CA MET A 125 7.72 14.43 9.44
C MET A 125 6.58 15.31 8.88
N LYS A 126 6.16 16.35 9.61
CA LYS A 126 5.15 17.31 9.13
C LYS A 126 5.74 18.14 7.98
N MET A 127 6.96 18.65 8.16
CA MET A 127 7.67 19.42 7.14
C MET A 127 7.94 18.62 5.87
N ASN A 128 8.34 17.36 5.98
CA ASN A 128 8.55 16.50 4.81
C ASN A 128 7.28 16.36 3.94
N ARG A 129 6.11 16.22 4.58
CA ARG A 129 4.83 16.18 3.87
C ARG A 129 4.47 17.53 3.26
N TYR A 130 4.68 18.62 3.99
CA TYR A 130 4.43 19.97 3.51
C TYR A 130 5.32 20.32 2.31
N ASN A 131 6.62 20.03 2.40
CA ASN A 131 7.57 20.24 1.31
C ASN A 131 7.18 19.41 0.08
N GLY A 132 6.80 18.13 0.27
CA GLY A 132 6.26 17.32 -0.82
C GLY A 132 5.01 17.90 -1.49
N TRP A 133 4.13 18.53 -0.70
CA TRP A 133 2.98 19.24 -1.23
C TRP A 133 3.37 20.49 -2.02
N LEU A 134 4.37 21.25 -1.55
CA LEU A 134 4.91 22.41 -2.26
C LEU A 134 5.58 22.03 -3.57
N GLU A 135 6.41 20.99 -3.59
CA GLU A 135 7.06 20.52 -4.82
C GLU A 135 6.03 20.08 -5.86
N LYS A 136 4.97 19.36 -5.43
CA LYS A 136 3.85 19.03 -6.33
C LYS A 136 3.16 20.29 -6.85
N ASN A 137 2.93 21.29 -5.99
CA ASN A 137 2.30 22.54 -6.42
C ASN A 137 3.10 23.27 -7.51
N LYS A 138 4.44 23.20 -7.49
CA LYS A 138 5.30 23.83 -8.52
C LYS A 138 5.18 23.18 -9.91
N VAL A 139 4.81 21.91 -9.97
CA VAL A 139 4.61 21.16 -11.22
C VAL A 139 3.30 21.54 -11.93
N LEU A 140 2.35 22.09 -11.17
CA LEU A 140 1.01 22.40 -11.64
C LEU A 140 0.94 23.76 -12.34
N THR A 141 0.05 23.86 -13.33
CA THR A 141 -0.30 25.14 -13.95
C THR A 141 -1.02 26.06 -12.95
N PRO A 142 -1.04 27.39 -13.16
CA PRO A 142 -1.72 28.32 -12.25
C PRO A 142 -3.19 27.97 -11.98
N GLU A 143 -3.91 27.42 -12.97
CA GLU A 143 -5.30 26.98 -12.81
C GLU A 143 -5.42 25.70 -12.00
N GLN A 144 -4.59 24.69 -12.26
CA GLN A 144 -4.53 23.47 -11.45
C GLN A 144 -4.15 23.77 -9.99
N GLN A 145 -3.28 24.76 -9.74
CA GLN A 145 -2.91 25.17 -8.38
C GLN A 145 -4.11 25.68 -7.56
N LYS A 146 -5.09 26.34 -8.20
CA LYS A 146 -6.32 26.78 -7.51
C LYS A 146 -7.10 25.58 -6.98
N ILE A 147 -7.21 24.51 -7.77
CA ILE A 147 -7.84 23.24 -7.37
C ILE A 147 -7.01 22.56 -6.27
N TRP A 148 -5.70 22.46 -6.46
CA TRP A 148 -4.77 21.86 -5.49
C TRP A 148 -4.82 22.51 -4.10
N LYS A 149 -4.94 23.84 -4.03
CA LYS A 149 -5.07 24.59 -2.77
C LYS A 149 -6.39 24.27 -2.04
N LYS A 150 -7.49 24.01 -2.75
CA LYS A 150 -8.77 23.61 -2.12
C LYS A 150 -8.61 22.33 -1.30
N ALA A 151 -7.77 21.40 -1.76
CA ALA A 151 -7.46 20.17 -1.04
C ALA A 151 -6.81 20.43 0.32
N LEU A 152 -5.87 21.36 0.36
CA LEU A 152 -5.20 21.77 1.59
C LEU A 152 -6.19 22.39 2.57
N PHE A 153 -7.02 23.34 2.10
CA PHE A 153 -8.03 23.99 2.93
C PHE A 153 -9.04 23.00 3.49
N HIS A 154 -9.50 22.03 2.69
CA HIS A 154 -10.42 21.00 3.18
C HIS A 154 -9.77 20.15 4.27
N HIS A 155 -8.51 19.74 4.14
CA HIS A 155 -7.82 18.98 5.18
C HIS A 155 -7.58 19.76 6.48
N LEU A 156 -7.33 21.06 6.39
CA LEU A 156 -7.12 21.92 7.56
C LEU A 156 -8.44 22.23 8.28
N ASN A 157 -9.53 22.42 7.52
CA ASN A 157 -10.83 22.82 8.03
C ASN A 157 -11.82 21.66 8.20
N ALA A 158 -11.43 20.43 7.85
CA ALA A 158 -12.28 19.26 8.04
C ALA A 158 -12.60 19.09 9.53
N PRO A 159 -13.88 18.97 9.91
CA PRO A 159 -14.24 18.70 11.30
C PRO A 159 -13.57 17.40 11.72
N ARG A 160 -12.77 17.44 12.79
CA ARG A 160 -12.20 16.24 13.41
C ARG A 160 -13.36 15.38 13.90
N LYS A 161 -13.84 14.44 13.08
CA LYS A 161 -14.98 13.58 13.41
C LYS A 161 -14.79 12.84 14.75
N HIS A 162 -13.54 12.57 15.13
CA HIS A 162 -13.18 12.02 16.43
C HIS A 162 -13.47 12.97 17.62
N LEU A 163 -13.38 14.29 17.45
CA LEU A 163 -13.69 15.24 18.51
C LEU A 163 -15.20 15.33 18.81
N ARG A 164 -16.08 15.08 17.82
CA ARG A 164 -17.55 15.02 18.07
C ARG A 164 -17.96 13.82 18.90
N ALA A 165 -17.28 12.68 18.72
CA ALA A 165 -17.57 11.48 19.52
C ALA A 165 -17.27 11.66 21.03
N LEU A 166 -16.42 12.62 21.41
CA LEU A 166 -16.16 12.98 22.81
C LEU A 166 -17.22 13.91 23.41
N HIS A 167 -17.94 14.67 22.56
CA HIS A 167 -18.96 15.63 23.00
C HIS A 167 -20.34 14.98 23.17
N ASP A 168 -20.69 14.02 22.30
CA ASP A 168 -22.06 13.46 22.23
C ASP A 168 -22.25 12.17 23.06
N GLY A 169 -21.39 11.91 24.06
CA GLY A 169 -21.70 10.95 25.14
C GLY A 169 -21.90 9.48 24.75
N MET A 170 -21.32 8.98 23.66
CA MET A 170 -21.33 7.53 23.38
C MET A 170 -20.24 6.80 24.17
N PRO A 171 -20.55 5.65 24.81
CA PRO A 171 -19.61 4.96 25.69
C PRO A 171 -18.41 4.46 24.88
N ALA A 172 -17.22 4.65 25.46
CA ALA A 172 -15.99 4.09 24.93
C ALA A 172 -16.22 2.61 24.61
N ARG A 173 -16.01 2.20 23.34
CA ARG A 173 -15.90 0.79 22.99
C ARG A 173 -14.66 0.27 23.72
N MET A 174 -14.89 -0.24 24.92
CA MET A 174 -13.91 -0.72 25.86
C MET A 174 -13.38 -2.05 25.34
N ASN A 175 -12.44 -1.98 24.41
CA ASN A 175 -11.54 -3.09 24.11
C ASN A 175 -10.10 -2.58 24.27
N ARG A 176 -9.75 -2.29 25.53
CA ARG A 176 -8.35 -2.36 25.98
C ARG A 176 -8.19 -3.72 26.63
N HIS A 177 -7.27 -4.51 26.10
CA HIS A 177 -6.88 -5.83 26.59
C HIS A 177 -6.89 -5.95 28.11
N PRO A 178 -7.27 -7.11 28.68
CA PRO A 178 -7.07 -7.35 30.11
C PRO A 178 -5.58 -7.23 30.39
N MET A 179 -5.19 -6.24 31.20
CA MET A 179 -3.86 -6.23 31.78
C MET A 179 -3.76 -7.48 32.66
N MET A 180 -2.95 -8.44 32.23
CA MET A 180 -2.53 -9.56 33.05
C MET A 180 -2.02 -9.00 34.37
N ARG A 181 -2.72 -9.28 35.49
CA ARG A 181 -2.16 -9.10 36.82
C ARG A 181 -0.88 -9.93 36.86
N ARG A 182 0.26 -9.26 36.97
CA ARG A 182 1.51 -9.91 37.34
C ARG A 182 1.30 -10.39 38.78
N ASN A 183 1.09 -11.68 38.98
CA ASN A 183 1.18 -12.28 40.31
C ASN A 183 2.60 -11.98 40.83
N GLN A 184 2.68 -11.25 41.93
CA GLN A 184 3.89 -11.11 42.73
C GLN A 184 4.10 -12.42 43.52
N PRO A 185 5.34 -12.94 43.63
CA PRO A 185 5.70 -13.78 44.75
C PRO A 185 5.76 -12.97 46.06
#